data_AF-A0A850QTB8-F1
#
_entry.id   AF-A0A850QTB8-F1
#
_cell.length_a   1.000
_cell.length_b   1.000
_cell.length_c   1.000
_cell.angle_alpha   90.00
_cell.angle_beta   90.00
_cell.angle_gamma   90.00
#
_symmetry.space_group_name_H-M   'P 1'
#
loop_
_entity.id
_entity.type
_entity.pdbx_description
1 polymer ?
#
loop_
_entity_poly.entity_id
_entity_poly.type
_entity_poly.pdbx_seq_one_letter_code
_entity_poly.pdbx_strand_id
1 'polypeptide(L)'
;MTTKPELLPLADVHVQAVPSYWPLAWGWWAVIVAILCLIVLFVISTRHHKQNNLAKNEALNRLKQLKSTRDISALNALLKQVALTYFPREEVAKLTGKHWMTFLDSSLDEKKQGFVALEKQWQSGLFSNAKMDDETFDRCYKQAHYWLKKVSSQSVKNKE
;
A
#
# COMPACT_ATOMS: atom_id res chain seq x y z
N MET A 1 -5.83 -94.15 -37.66
CA MET A 1 -6.75 -93.10 -37.19
C MET A 1 -6.38 -92.76 -35.77
N THR A 2 -5.70 -91.64 -35.53
CA THR A 2 -5.72 -90.86 -34.27
C THR A 2 -4.93 -89.57 -34.53
N THR A 3 -5.66 -88.47 -34.56
CA THR A 3 -5.24 -87.12 -34.94
C THR A 3 -4.43 -86.47 -33.82
N LYS A 4 -3.18 -86.10 -34.11
CA LYS A 4 -2.32 -85.27 -33.25
C LYS A 4 -3.04 -83.93 -33.02
N PRO A 5 -3.25 -83.47 -31.77
CA PRO A 5 -3.85 -82.17 -31.56
C PRO A 5 -2.81 -81.14 -31.98
N GLU A 6 -3.10 -80.45 -33.08
CA GLU A 6 -2.36 -79.29 -33.54
C GLU A 6 -2.63 -78.18 -32.51
N LEU A 7 -1.67 -77.99 -31.61
CA LEU A 7 -1.71 -76.93 -30.63
C LEU A 7 -1.55 -75.61 -31.39
N LEU A 8 -2.68 -74.93 -31.57
CA LEU A 8 -2.80 -73.58 -32.12
C LEU A 8 -1.67 -72.69 -31.56
N PRO A 9 -0.87 -72.04 -32.42
CA PRO A 9 0.09 -71.07 -31.93
C PRO A 9 -0.72 -69.92 -31.32
N LEU A 10 -0.66 -69.80 -29.99
CA LEU A 10 -1.20 -68.66 -29.25
C LEU A 10 -0.59 -67.40 -29.88
N ALA A 11 -1.40 -66.65 -30.62
CA ALA A 11 -1.02 -65.35 -31.11
C ALA A 11 -0.71 -64.49 -29.88
N ASP A 12 0.56 -64.09 -29.77
CA ASP A 12 1.05 -63.17 -28.76
C ASP A 12 0.18 -61.90 -28.83
N VAL A 13 -0.72 -61.74 -27.86
CA VAL A 13 -1.56 -60.56 -27.77
C VAL A 13 -0.62 -59.40 -27.46
N HIS A 14 -0.27 -58.64 -28.49
CA HIS A 14 0.31 -57.32 -28.35
C HIS A 14 -0.67 -56.48 -27.54
N VAL A 15 -0.43 -56.37 -26.24
CA VAL A 15 -1.07 -55.39 -25.39
C VAL A 15 -0.57 -54.05 -25.90
N GLN A 16 -1.43 -53.35 -26.64
CA GLN A 16 -1.14 -52.02 -27.15
C GLN A 16 -0.79 -51.20 -25.91
N ALA A 17 0.48 -50.81 -25.77
CA ALA A 17 0.92 -50.01 -24.64
C ALA A 17 -0.04 -48.83 -24.54
N VAL A 18 -0.78 -48.78 -23.43
CA VAL A 18 -1.76 -47.74 -23.14
C VAL A 18 -1.11 -46.43 -23.54
N PRO A 19 -1.74 -45.57 -24.38
CA PRO A 19 -1.14 -44.29 -24.71
C PRO A 19 -0.88 -43.62 -23.38
N SER A 20 0.39 -43.52 -23.00
CA SER A 20 0.75 -42.82 -21.78
C SER A 20 0.33 -41.39 -22.07
N TYR A 21 -0.81 -40.98 -21.52
CA TYR A 21 -1.42 -39.65 -21.65
C TYR A 21 -0.58 -38.61 -20.88
N TRP A 22 0.73 -38.68 -21.07
CA TRP A 22 1.73 -37.77 -20.58
C TRP A 22 2.36 -37.07 -21.77
N PRO A 23 1.65 -36.06 -22.27
CA PRO A 23 2.30 -34.78 -22.34
C PRO A 23 1.37 -33.85 -21.59
N LEU A 24 1.44 -33.86 -20.25
CA LEU A 24 1.10 -32.64 -19.53
C LEU A 24 2.19 -31.63 -19.91
N ALA A 25 2.04 -31.08 -21.11
CA ALA A 25 3.01 -30.24 -21.77
C ALA A 25 3.38 -29.12 -20.80
N TRP A 26 4.66 -28.75 -20.78
CA TRP A 26 5.21 -27.73 -19.88
C TRP A 26 4.43 -26.39 -19.92
N GLY A 27 3.56 -26.19 -20.92
CA GLY A 27 2.60 -25.09 -21.01
C GLY A 27 1.57 -25.00 -19.87
N TRP A 28 1.14 -26.10 -19.25
CA TRP A 28 0.23 -26.02 -18.09
C TRP A 28 0.93 -25.45 -16.85
N TRP A 29 2.22 -25.75 -16.69
CA TRP A 29 3.04 -25.12 -15.67
C TRP A 29 3.15 -23.61 -15.89
N ALA A 30 3.27 -23.16 -17.14
CA ALA A 30 3.24 -21.73 -17.45
C ALA A 30 1.90 -21.08 -17.06
N VAL A 31 0.77 -21.76 -17.29
CA VAL A 31 -0.56 -21.28 -16.87
C VAL A 31 -0.68 -21.23 -15.34
N ILE A 32 -0.22 -22.25 -14.63
CA ILE A 32 -0.22 -22.28 -13.17
C ILE A 32 0.65 -21.15 -12.61
N VAL A 33 1.85 -20.95 -13.16
CA VAL A 33 2.75 -19.85 -12.75
C VAL A 33 2.13 -18.49 -13.06
N ALA A 34 1.50 -18.31 -14.23
CA ALA A 34 0.83 -17.08 -14.59
C ALA A 34 -0.34 -16.75 -13.64
N ILE A 35 -1.15 -17.76 -13.29
CA ILE A 35 -2.24 -17.62 -12.31
C ILE A 35 -1.67 -17.27 -10.93
N LEU A 36 -0.59 -17.94 -10.51
CA LEU A 36 0.06 -17.65 -9.23
C LEU A 36 0.61 -16.23 -9.19
N CYS A 37 1.28 -15.78 -10.25
CA CYS A 37 1.74 -14.39 -10.40
C CYS A 37 0.58 -13.39 -10.35
N LEU A 38 -0.53 -13.67 -11.04
CA LEU A 38 -1.72 -12.82 -10.98
C LEU A 38 -2.31 -12.75 -9.57
N ILE A 39 -2.39 -13.89 -8.86
CA ILE A 39 -2.86 -13.92 -7.47
C ILE A 39 -1.91 -13.12 -6.58
N VAL A 40 -0.60 -13.28 -6.73
CA VAL A 40 0.39 -12.51 -5.95
C VAL A 40 0.26 -11.02 -6.22
N LEU A 41 0.17 -10.61 -7.49
CA LEU A 41 -0.04 -9.21 -7.87
C LEU A 41 -1.36 -8.66 -7.34
N PHE A 42 -2.43 -9.46 -7.41
CA PHE A 42 -3.74 -9.10 -6.88
C PHE A 42 -3.71 -8.97 -5.36
N VAL A 43 -3.07 -9.89 -4.65
CA VAL A 43 -2.90 -9.85 -3.19
C VAL A 43 -2.04 -8.65 -2.77
N ILE A 44 -0.95 -8.36 -3.47
CA ILE A 44 -0.13 -7.17 -3.21
C ILE A 44 -0.95 -5.91 -3.46
N SER A 45 -1.58 -5.78 -4.62
CA SER A 45 -2.40 -4.60 -4.98
C SER A 45 -3.54 -4.38 -3.99
N THR A 46 -4.25 -5.44 -3.61
CA THR A 46 -5.36 -5.37 -2.64
C THR A 46 -4.88 -5.13 -1.21
N ARG A 47 -3.74 -5.70 -0.78
CA ARG A 47 -3.14 -5.38 0.53
C ARG A 47 -2.67 -3.94 0.59
N HIS A 48 -2.05 -3.43 -0.47
CA HIS A 48 -1.68 -2.01 -0.56
C HIS A 48 -2.93 -1.13 -0.55
N HIS A 49 -4.00 -1.52 -1.27
CA HIS A 49 -5.25 -0.76 -1.26
C HIS A 49 -5.98 -0.76 0.09
N LYS A 50 -6.11 -1.94 0.72
CA LYS A 50 -6.78 -2.08 2.01
C LYS A 50 -6.00 -1.43 3.12
N GLN A 51 -4.66 -1.56 3.16
CA GLN A 51 -3.84 -0.88 4.16
C GLN A 51 -3.95 0.64 4.02
N ASN A 52 -3.92 1.20 2.80
CA ASN A 52 -4.09 2.64 2.63
C ASN A 52 -5.46 3.12 3.12
N ASN A 53 -6.55 2.39 2.85
CA ASN A 53 -7.89 2.80 3.29
C ASN A 53 -8.13 2.61 4.80
N LEU A 54 -7.58 1.56 5.40
CA LEU A 54 -7.61 1.40 6.87
C LEU A 54 -6.75 2.47 7.55
N ALA A 55 -5.56 2.76 7.00
CA ALA A 55 -4.69 3.83 7.47
C ALA A 55 -5.36 5.22 7.38
N LYS A 56 -6.24 5.48 6.38
CA LYS A 56 -7.05 6.72 6.35
C LYS A 56 -7.93 6.85 7.57
N ASN A 57 -8.71 5.81 7.84
CA ASN A 57 -9.68 5.83 8.94
C ASN A 57 -8.96 5.87 10.29
N GLU A 58 -7.88 5.11 10.45
CA GLU A 58 -7.04 5.16 11.65
C GLU A 58 -6.39 6.54 11.83
N ALA A 59 -5.84 7.14 10.75
CA ALA A 59 -5.22 8.45 10.82
C ALA A 59 -6.22 9.54 11.21
N LEU A 60 -7.43 9.51 10.63
CA LEU A 60 -8.51 10.43 10.99
C LEU A 60 -8.98 10.24 12.44
N ASN A 61 -9.06 9.00 12.91
CA ASN A 61 -9.48 8.70 14.27
C ASN A 61 -8.40 9.12 15.29
N ARG A 62 -7.13 8.87 14.98
CA ARG A 62 -5.99 9.37 15.75
C ARG A 62 -5.98 10.90 15.78
N LEU A 63 -6.19 11.56 14.64
CA LEU A 63 -6.26 13.02 14.57
C LEU A 63 -7.33 13.59 15.53
N LYS A 64 -8.50 12.95 15.62
CA LYS A 64 -9.54 13.33 16.61
C LYS A 64 -9.07 13.17 18.05
N GLN A 65 -8.34 12.10 18.39
CA GLN A 65 -7.77 11.90 19.72
C GLN A 65 -6.71 12.96 20.04
N LEU A 66 -5.89 13.32 19.05
CA LEU A 66 -4.84 14.33 19.17
C LEU A 66 -5.40 15.73 19.43
N LYS A 67 -6.63 16.02 19.00
CA LYS A 67 -7.32 17.26 19.37
C LYS A 67 -7.47 17.40 20.89
N SER A 68 -7.64 16.29 21.60
CA SER A 68 -7.80 16.28 23.06
C SER A 68 -6.45 16.41 23.78
N THR A 69 -5.41 15.72 23.28
CA THR A 69 -4.07 15.77 23.88
C THR A 69 -3.29 17.03 23.53
N ARG A 70 -3.69 17.76 22.47
CA ARG A 70 -3.04 18.99 21.98
C ARG A 70 -1.55 18.84 21.69
N ASP A 71 -1.16 17.65 21.25
CA ASP A 71 0.25 17.32 20.99
C ASP A 71 0.60 17.55 19.51
N ILE A 72 1.41 18.59 19.25
CA ILE A 72 1.90 18.95 17.92
C ILE A 72 2.92 17.94 17.38
N SER A 73 3.71 17.33 18.26
CA SER A 73 4.66 16.30 17.87
C SER A 73 3.93 15.07 17.35
N ALA A 74 2.89 14.63 18.07
CA ALA A 74 2.01 13.57 17.60
C ALA A 74 1.31 13.94 16.27
N LEU A 75 0.89 15.20 16.11
CA LEU A 75 0.22 15.66 14.88
C LEU A 75 1.17 15.62 13.68
N ASN A 76 2.42 16.04 13.86
CA ASN A 76 3.44 15.99 12.83
C ASN A 76 3.87 14.55 12.51
N ALA A 77 3.99 13.69 13.52
CA ALA A 77 4.25 12.27 13.32
C ALA A 77 3.14 11.60 12.49
N LEU A 78 1.88 11.96 12.75
CA LEU A 78 0.74 11.51 11.95
C LEU A 78 0.84 11.98 10.49
N LEU A 79 1.13 13.26 10.26
CA LEU A 79 1.33 13.81 8.91
C LEU A 79 2.45 13.09 8.16
N LYS A 80 3.59 12.82 8.82
CA LYS A 80 4.69 12.04 8.24
C LYS A 80 4.31 10.60 7.93
N GLN A 81 3.63 9.92 8.86
CA GLN A 81 3.15 8.56 8.65
C GLN A 81 2.23 8.50 7.43
N VAL A 82 1.33 9.47 7.31
CA VAL A 82 0.42 9.60 6.18
C VAL A 82 1.19 9.87 4.88
N ALA A 83 2.11 10.83 4.87
CA ALA A 83 2.95 11.10 3.70
C ALA A 83 3.74 9.85 3.26
N LEU A 84 4.33 9.11 4.20
CA LEU A 84 5.03 7.85 3.91
C LEU A 84 4.11 6.75 3.34
N THR A 85 2.80 6.85 3.57
CA THR A 85 1.80 5.90 3.04
C THR A 85 1.36 6.25 1.61
N TYR A 86 1.45 7.53 1.23
CA TYR A 86 0.98 8.03 -0.08
C TYR A 86 2.10 8.39 -1.05
N PHE A 87 3.28 8.73 -0.55
CA PHE A 87 4.45 9.15 -1.32
C PHE A 87 5.61 8.17 -1.10
N PRO A 88 6.53 8.05 -2.06
CA PRO A 88 7.68 7.17 -1.93
C PRO A 88 8.53 7.54 -0.70
N ARG A 89 8.88 6.51 0.08
CA ARG A 89 9.61 6.66 1.34
C ARG A 89 10.94 7.40 1.17
N GLU A 90 11.61 7.25 0.03
CA GLU A 90 12.90 7.90 -0.22
C GLU A 90 12.82 9.42 -0.30
N GLU A 91 11.72 9.95 -0.82
CA GLU A 91 11.49 11.39 -0.89
C GLU A 91 11.13 11.91 0.50
N VAL A 92 10.16 11.29 1.18
CA VAL A 92 9.67 11.78 2.47
C VAL A 92 10.67 11.62 3.61
N ALA A 93 11.46 10.52 3.63
CA ALA A 93 12.41 10.27 4.71
C ALA A 93 13.57 11.27 4.76
N LYS A 94 13.92 11.87 3.61
CA LYS A 94 14.97 12.90 3.52
C LYS A 94 14.46 14.28 3.96
N LEU A 95 13.15 14.49 4.04
CA LEU A 95 12.55 15.77 4.35
C LEU A 95 12.48 16.01 5.86
N THR A 96 13.19 17.04 6.30
CA THR A 96 13.22 17.50 7.70
C THR A 96 13.04 19.01 7.78
N GLY A 97 12.49 19.47 8.91
CA GLY A 97 12.30 20.88 9.21
C GLY A 97 11.58 21.65 8.10
N LYS A 98 12.27 22.65 7.54
CA LYS A 98 11.78 23.51 6.46
C LYS A 98 11.38 22.75 5.20
N HIS A 99 12.21 21.81 4.76
CA HIS A 99 11.96 21.05 3.53
C HIS A 99 10.68 20.20 3.64
N TRP A 100 10.39 19.71 4.85
CA TRP A 100 9.14 19.02 5.13
C TRP A 100 7.93 19.95 5.01
N MET A 101 8.01 21.18 5.52
CA MET A 101 6.92 22.16 5.39
C MET A 101 6.71 22.60 3.94
N THR A 102 7.79 22.81 3.19
CA THR A 102 7.72 23.11 1.75
C THR A 102 7.05 21.99 0.96
N PHE A 103 7.32 20.72 1.30
CA PHE A 103 6.65 19.58 0.70
C PHE A 103 5.15 19.51 1.02
N LEU A 104 4.77 19.84 2.27
CA LEU A 104 3.36 19.94 2.64
C LEU A 104 2.65 21.03 1.83
N ASP A 105 3.29 22.19 1.66
CA ASP A 105 2.77 23.30 0.84
C ASP A 105 2.76 22.96 -0.66
N SER A 106 3.73 22.22 -1.18
CA SER A 106 3.74 21.79 -2.59
C SER A 106 2.65 20.77 -2.92
N SER A 107 2.16 20.05 -1.90
CA SER A 107 1.01 19.15 -2.01
C SER A 107 -0.33 19.89 -1.95
N LEU A 108 -0.33 21.20 -1.70
CA LEU A 108 -1.51 22.06 -1.60
C LEU A 108 -1.58 23.07 -2.75
N ASP A 109 -2.79 23.54 -3.02
CA ASP A 109 -3.01 24.65 -3.95
C ASP A 109 -2.39 25.94 -3.38
N GLU A 110 -1.80 26.77 -4.26
CA GLU A 110 -1.07 28.01 -3.92
C GLU A 110 -1.86 28.96 -3.00
N LYS A 111 -3.19 28.99 -3.15
CA LYS A 111 -4.11 29.80 -2.33
C LYS A 111 -4.25 29.33 -0.88
N LYS A 112 -3.73 28.15 -0.52
CA LYS A 112 -3.85 27.54 0.81
C LYS A 112 -2.52 27.08 1.39
N GLN A 113 -1.43 27.52 0.78
CA GLN A 113 -0.08 27.36 1.33
C GLN A 113 0.04 28.21 2.61
N GLY A 114 0.68 27.65 3.62
CA GLY A 114 0.81 28.28 4.92
C GLY A 114 1.65 27.49 5.90
N PHE A 115 2.15 26.31 5.54
CA PHE A 115 3.00 25.51 6.42
C PHE A 115 4.37 26.17 6.56
N VAL A 116 4.90 26.76 5.49
CA VAL A 116 6.13 27.55 5.52
C VAL A 116 5.92 28.84 6.32
N ALA A 117 4.76 29.50 6.22
CA ALA A 117 4.48 30.70 7.00
C ALA A 117 4.41 30.43 8.51
N LEU A 118 3.87 29.28 8.89
CA LEU A 118 3.77 28.82 10.29
C LEU A 118 4.98 27.97 10.70
N GLU A 119 6.05 27.91 9.91
CA GLU A 119 7.23 27.07 10.17
C GLU A 119 7.74 27.28 11.59
N LYS A 120 7.98 28.53 11.99
CA LYS A 120 8.49 28.86 13.33
C LYS A 120 7.60 28.31 14.45
N GLN A 121 6.28 28.35 14.27
CA GLN A 121 5.31 27.87 15.24
C GLN A 121 5.33 26.34 15.34
N TRP A 122 5.40 25.67 14.20
CA TRP A 122 5.59 24.21 14.15
C TRP A 122 6.93 23.82 14.80
N GLN A 123 8.05 24.45 14.43
CA GLN A 123 9.35 24.17 15.04
C GLN A 123 9.31 24.40 16.56
N SER A 124 8.74 25.52 17.02
CA SER A 124 8.63 25.78 18.46
C SER A 124 7.78 24.73 19.17
N GLY A 125 6.66 24.28 18.58
CA GLY A 125 5.81 23.25 19.19
C GLY A 125 6.34 21.82 19.08
N LEU A 126 7.28 21.56 18.16
CA LEU A 126 7.94 20.27 18.01
C LEU A 126 9.13 20.09 18.94
N PHE A 127 9.89 21.16 19.15
CA PHE A 127 11.14 21.13 19.92
C PHE A 127 10.97 21.69 21.35
N SER A 128 9.96 22.53 21.59
CA SER A 128 9.63 22.96 22.94
C SER A 128 8.56 22.03 23.51
N ASN A 129 8.85 21.39 24.64
CA ASN A 129 7.88 20.60 25.40
C ASN A 129 6.84 21.48 26.13
N ALA A 130 6.81 22.78 25.82
CA ALA A 130 5.86 23.73 26.36
C ALA A 130 4.51 23.59 25.65
N LYS A 131 3.42 23.52 26.42
CA LYS A 131 2.06 23.57 25.90
C LYS A 131 1.91 24.84 25.07
N MET A 132 1.74 24.67 23.76
CA MET A 132 1.52 25.77 22.83
C MET A 132 0.17 26.44 23.12
N ASP A 133 0.09 27.74 22.86
CA ASP A 133 -1.14 28.52 22.96
C ASP A 133 -2.28 27.92 22.11
N ASP A 134 -3.50 27.92 22.65
CA ASP A 134 -4.65 27.22 22.09
C ASP A 134 -4.98 27.73 20.67
N GLU A 135 -4.87 29.04 20.43
CA GLU A 135 -5.07 29.61 19.09
C GLU A 135 -4.07 29.09 18.06
N THR A 136 -2.81 28.95 18.47
CA THR A 136 -1.74 28.54 17.55
C THR A 136 -1.87 27.05 17.24
N PHE A 137 -2.22 26.24 18.25
CA PHE A 137 -2.52 24.82 18.05
C PHE A 137 -3.69 24.63 17.09
N ASP A 138 -4.79 25.36 17.26
CA ASP A 138 -5.98 25.23 16.41
C ASP A 138 -5.70 25.60 14.95
N ARG A 139 -4.84 26.59 14.70
CA ARG A 139 -4.37 26.94 13.34
C ARG A 139 -3.59 25.78 12.71
N CYS A 140 -2.61 25.23 13.43
CA CYS A 140 -1.82 24.07 13.00
C CYS A 140 -2.71 22.84 12.75
N TYR A 141 -3.66 22.57 13.64
CA TYR A 141 -4.61 21.47 13.53
C TYR A 141 -5.50 21.59 12.29
N LYS A 142 -6.09 22.78 12.05
CA LYS A 142 -6.94 23.02 10.86
C LYS A 142 -6.17 22.78 9.57
N GLN A 143 -4.92 23.22 9.52
CA GLN A 143 -4.09 23.05 8.33
C GLN A 143 -3.70 21.59 8.11
N ALA A 144 -3.31 20.88 9.18
CA ALA A 144 -3.04 19.45 9.13
C ALA A 144 -4.26 18.65 8.68
N HIS A 145 -5.44 18.94 9.23
CA HIS A 145 -6.70 18.31 8.86
C HIS A 145 -7.05 18.56 7.37
N TYR A 146 -6.84 19.79 6.89
CA TYR A 146 -7.09 20.13 5.48
C TYR A 146 -6.16 19.37 4.54
N TRP A 147 -4.87 19.35 4.84
CA TRP A 147 -3.87 18.60 4.09
C TRP A 147 -4.21 17.10 4.05
N LEU A 148 -4.55 16.52 5.20
CA LEU A 148 -4.93 15.10 5.32
C LEU A 148 -6.16 14.76 4.44
N LYS A 149 -7.15 15.65 4.40
CA LYS A 149 -8.34 15.49 3.55
C LYS A 149 -8.00 15.61 2.06
N LYS A 150 -7.08 16.50 1.68
CA LYS A 150 -6.66 16.67 0.28
C LYS A 150 -5.82 15.51 -0.21
N VAL A 151 -4.78 15.10 0.53
CA VAL A 151 -3.87 14.01 0.14
C VAL A 151 -4.62 12.68 -0.02
N SER A 152 -5.59 12.42 0.86
CA SER A 152 -6.42 11.21 0.77
C SER A 152 -7.36 11.22 -0.44
N SER A 153 -7.78 12.39 -0.92
CA SER A 153 -8.56 12.56 -2.15
C SER A 153 -7.69 12.47 -3.40
N GLN A 154 -6.49 13.07 -3.41
CA GLN A 154 -5.55 12.97 -4.54
C GLN A 154 -5.09 11.53 -4.80
N SER A 155 -4.86 10.74 -3.75
CA SER A 155 -4.49 9.33 -3.90
C SER A 155 -5.57 8.48 -4.57
N VAL A 156 -6.84 8.83 -4.43
CA VAL A 156 -7.93 8.12 -5.13
C VAL A 156 -7.88 8.44 -6.62
N LYS A 157 -7.51 9.67 -6.99
CA LYS A 157 -7.50 10.16 -8.38
C LYS A 157 -6.28 9.71 -9.19
N ASN A 158 -5.11 9.55 -8.57
CA ASN A 158 -3.89 9.10 -9.26
C ASN A 158 -3.86 7.59 -9.61
N LYS A 159 -4.95 6.86 -9.34
CA LYS A 159 -5.09 5.43 -9.63
C LYS A 159 -6.18 5.10 -10.67
N GLU A 160 -6.90 6.11 -11.17
CA GLU A 160 -7.78 6.00 -12.34
C GLU A 160 -7.00 6.42 -13.60
#